data_AF-A0A8T9BWH9-F1
#
_entry.id   AF-A0A8T9BWH9-F1
#
_cell.length_a   1.000
_cell.length_b   1.000
_cell.length_c   1.000
_cell.angle_alpha   90.00
_cell.angle_beta   90.00
_cell.angle_gamma   90.00
#
_symmetry.space_group_name_H-M   'P 1'
#
loop_
_entity.id
_entity.type
_entity.pdbx_description
1 polymer ?
#
loop_
_entity_poly.entity_id
_entity_poly.type
_entity_poly.pdbx_seq_one_letter_code
_entity_poly.pdbx_strand_id
1 'polypeptide(L)'
;MAQSAAYKHYLRALSRWPKDPLRPDCQFQEVIRRRVAKRFYPVAGESAVNEAAELEQVNALYSLLSNRYTHKFKITGDLMRPKSGPEHYTRLIKELEEAPGRSRWGRFTNKWKGFLRFS
;
A
#
# COMPACT_ATOMS: atom_id res chain seq x y z
N MET A 1 30.86 2.84 -11.59
CA MET A 1 29.69 3.71 -11.89
C MET A 1 29.03 4.07 -10.57
N ALA A 2 28.97 5.34 -10.20
CA ALA A 2 28.24 5.74 -9.00
C ALA A 2 26.73 5.54 -9.24
N GLN A 3 26.04 4.81 -8.36
CA GLN A 3 24.57 4.69 -8.43
C GLN A 3 23.92 6.08 -8.21
N SER A 4 22.89 6.39 -9.00
CA SER A 4 22.15 7.67 -8.92
C SER A 4 21.55 7.90 -7.53
N ALA A 5 21.35 9.16 -7.16
CA ALA A 5 20.85 9.53 -5.84
C ALA A 5 19.39 9.09 -5.68
N ALA A 6 18.56 9.33 -6.71
CA ALA A 6 17.16 8.92 -6.74
C ALA A 6 17.00 7.41 -6.55
N TYR A 7 17.82 6.60 -7.25
CA TYR A 7 17.79 5.14 -7.13
C TYR A 7 18.04 4.67 -5.68
N LYS A 8 19.05 5.23 -5.01
CA LYS A 8 19.34 4.91 -3.60
C LYS A 8 18.19 5.28 -2.67
N HIS A 9 17.56 6.42 -2.89
CA HIS A 9 16.42 6.84 -2.09
C HIS A 9 15.18 5.96 -2.30
N TYR A 10 14.91 5.54 -3.53
CA TYR A 10 13.86 4.55 -3.81
C TYR A 10 14.08 3.28 -3.02
N LEU A 11 15.27 2.68 -3.09
CA LEU A 11 15.56 1.45 -2.36
C LEU A 11 15.38 1.62 -0.85
N ARG A 12 15.81 2.76 -0.29
CA ARG A 12 15.62 3.09 1.13
C ARG A 12 14.15 3.28 1.51
N ALA A 13 13.36 3.90 0.64
CA ALA A 13 11.93 4.10 0.88
C ALA A 13 11.16 2.77 0.81
N LEU A 14 11.47 1.94 -0.20
CA LEU A 14 10.84 0.64 -0.40
C LEU A 14 11.17 -0.35 0.72
N SER A 15 12.39 -0.34 1.25
CA SER A 15 12.76 -1.23 2.38
C SER A 15 11.96 -0.95 3.66
N ARG A 16 11.48 0.28 3.81
CA ARG A 16 10.63 0.70 4.95
C ARG A 16 9.13 0.55 4.65
N TRP A 17 8.76 0.30 3.41
CA TRP A 17 7.35 0.15 3.02
C TRP A 17 6.75 -1.07 3.73
N PRO A 18 5.50 -0.99 4.22
CA PRO A 18 4.86 -2.14 4.86
C PRO A 18 4.57 -3.27 3.85
N LYS A 19 4.61 -4.51 4.33
CA LYS A 19 4.14 -5.66 3.54
C LYS A 19 2.61 -5.67 3.51
N ASP A 20 2.03 -5.97 2.36
CA ASP A 20 0.58 -6.11 2.19
C ASP A 20 0.17 -7.58 2.39
N PRO A 21 -0.44 -7.94 3.54
CA PRO A 21 -0.83 -9.32 3.80
C PRO A 21 -2.04 -9.77 2.97
N LEU A 22 -2.83 -8.84 2.43
CA LEU A 22 -4.01 -9.16 1.61
C LEU A 22 -3.63 -9.62 0.20
N ARG A 23 -2.44 -9.24 -0.27
CA ARG A 23 -1.94 -9.55 -1.62
C ARG A 23 -0.51 -10.10 -1.56
N PRO A 24 -0.30 -11.31 -1.01
CA PRO A 24 1.03 -11.87 -0.83
C PRO A 24 1.82 -11.97 -2.15
N ASP A 25 1.16 -12.30 -3.26
CA ASP A 25 1.80 -12.50 -4.56
C ASP A 25 2.19 -11.20 -5.29
N CYS A 26 1.61 -10.06 -4.89
CA CYS A 26 1.80 -8.77 -5.55
C CYS A 26 2.11 -7.68 -4.53
N GLN A 27 3.37 -7.62 -4.13
CA GLN A 27 3.87 -6.61 -3.20
C GLN A 27 4.27 -5.33 -3.95
N PHE A 28 3.80 -4.18 -3.47
CA PHE A 28 4.14 -2.87 -4.03
C PHE A 28 5.66 -2.66 -4.15
N GLN A 29 6.41 -3.10 -3.13
CA GLN A 29 7.87 -3.03 -3.07
C GLN A 29 8.53 -3.65 -4.31
N GLU A 30 8.09 -4.85 -4.68
CA GLU A 30 8.65 -5.61 -5.78
C GLU A 30 8.29 -4.98 -7.13
N VAL A 31 7.05 -4.51 -7.28
CA VAL A 31 6.60 -3.83 -8.50
C VAL A 31 7.40 -2.56 -8.75
N ILE A 32 7.53 -1.70 -7.74
CA ILE A 32 8.29 -0.45 -7.89
C ILE A 32 9.78 -0.73 -8.05
N ARG A 33 10.35 -1.69 -7.33
CA ARG A 33 11.76 -2.06 -7.48
C ARG A 33 12.07 -2.49 -8.92
N ARG A 34 11.22 -3.31 -9.54
CA ARG A 34 11.37 -3.72 -10.94
C ARG A 34 11.24 -2.54 -11.90
N ARG A 35 10.25 -1.67 -11.69
CA ARG A 35 10.06 -0.46 -12.50
C ARG A 35 11.28 0.45 -12.44
N VAL A 36 11.76 0.75 -11.23
CA VAL A 36 12.91 1.63 -11.00
C VAL A 36 14.18 1.00 -11.59
N ALA A 37 14.39 -0.31 -11.43
CA ALA A 37 15.52 -1.00 -12.06
C ALA A 37 15.47 -0.86 -13.60
N LYS A 38 14.31 -1.11 -14.23
CA LYS A 38 14.16 -0.93 -15.68
C LYS A 38 14.43 0.53 -16.12
N ARG A 39 13.96 1.50 -15.32
CA ARG A 39 14.11 2.93 -15.64
C ARG A 39 15.56 3.39 -15.60
N PHE A 40 16.34 2.98 -14.59
CA PHE A 40 17.74 3.39 -14.42
C PHE A 40 18.73 2.53 -15.21
N TYR A 41 18.32 1.35 -15.66
CA TYR A 41 19.09 0.50 -16.57
C TYR A 41 18.28 0.23 -17.85
N PRO A 42 18.05 1.28 -18.67
CA PRO A 42 17.27 1.16 -19.89
C PRO A 42 17.94 0.22 -20.90
N VAL A 43 17.12 -0.49 -21.68
CA VAL A 43 17.58 -1.21 -22.86
C VAL A 43 17.81 -0.19 -23.99
N ALA A 44 18.75 -0.46 -24.89
CA ALA A 44 19.14 0.45 -25.97
C ALA A 44 17.91 1.00 -26.74
N GLY A 45 17.77 2.33 -26.79
CA GLY A 45 16.68 3.03 -27.47
C GLY A 45 15.71 3.80 -26.55
N GLU A 46 15.79 3.64 -25.22
CA GLU A 46 14.99 4.44 -24.27
C GLU A 46 15.67 5.78 -23.91
N SER A 47 14.85 6.81 -23.67
CA SER A 47 15.32 8.16 -23.33
C SER A 47 16.09 8.20 -22.01
N ALA A 48 17.06 9.11 -21.91
CA ALA A 48 17.82 9.36 -20.69
C ALA A 48 16.90 9.69 -19.50
N VAL A 49 17.25 9.18 -18.31
CA VAL A 49 16.48 9.39 -17.08
C VAL A 49 16.60 10.84 -16.63
N ASN A 50 15.46 11.50 -16.42
CA ASN A 50 15.42 12.81 -15.76
C ASN A 50 15.49 12.62 -14.24
N GLU A 51 16.70 12.73 -13.68
CA GLU A 51 16.96 12.54 -12.26
C GLU A 51 16.12 13.49 -11.37
N ALA A 52 15.89 14.74 -11.80
CA ALA A 52 15.11 15.71 -11.02
C ALA A 52 13.65 15.26 -10.86
N ALA A 53 13.02 14.79 -11.94
CA ALA A 53 11.66 14.27 -11.90
C ALA A 53 11.55 12.98 -11.05
N GLU A 54 12.59 12.14 -11.05
CA GLU A 54 12.64 10.94 -10.21
C GLU A 54 12.79 11.30 -8.72
N LEU A 55 13.54 12.35 -8.38
CA LEU A 55 13.64 12.84 -6.99
C LEU A 55 12.31 13.36 -6.46
N GLU A 56 11.49 14.00 -7.29
CA GLU A 56 10.13 14.42 -6.91
C GLU A 56 9.23 13.22 -6.60
N GLN A 57 9.30 12.17 -7.42
CA GLN A 57 8.56 10.92 -7.19
C GLN A 57 9.01 10.23 -5.89
N VAL A 58 10.31 10.20 -5.62
CA VAL A 58 10.87 9.73 -4.34
C VAL A 58 10.32 10.53 -3.16
N ASN A 59 10.25 11.85 -3.29
CA ASN A 59 9.71 12.72 -2.23
C ASN A 59 8.22 12.45 -1.97
N ALA A 60 7.44 12.18 -3.03
CA ALA A 60 6.06 11.73 -2.89
C ALA A 60 5.98 10.40 -2.14
N LEU A 61 6.85 9.45 -2.46
CA LEU A 61 6.92 8.15 -1.77
C LEU A 61 7.24 8.30 -0.27
N TYR A 62 8.19 9.16 0.09
CA TYR A 62 8.48 9.45 1.51
C TYR A 62 7.33 10.19 2.20
N SER A 63 6.62 11.07 1.49
CA SER A 63 5.43 11.76 2.02
C SER A 63 4.30 10.79 2.35
N LEU A 64 4.12 9.75 1.54
CA LEU A 64 3.18 8.66 1.82
C LEU A 64 3.64 7.80 3.00
N LEU A 65 4.92 7.39 3.01
CA LEU A 65 5.46 6.54 4.08
C LEU A 65 5.36 7.20 5.47
N SER A 66 5.57 8.51 5.53
CA SER A 66 5.47 9.30 6.77
C SER A 66 4.05 9.70 7.13
N ASN A 67 3.03 9.24 6.37
CA ASN A 67 1.63 9.66 6.52
C ASN A 67 1.48 11.19 6.62
N ARG A 68 2.32 11.94 5.89
CA ARG A 68 2.47 13.40 6.04
C ARG A 68 1.14 14.14 5.91
N TYR A 69 0.31 13.72 4.98
CA TYR A 69 -0.98 14.35 4.70
C TYR A 69 -2.03 14.04 5.75
N THR A 70 -1.99 12.85 6.37
CA THR A 70 -2.83 12.51 7.51
C THR A 70 -2.52 13.40 8.72
N HIS A 71 -1.23 13.68 8.95
CA HIS A 71 -0.81 14.56 10.03
C HIS A 71 -1.10 16.04 9.75
N LYS A 72 -0.90 16.47 8.50
CA LYS A 72 -1.15 17.86 8.07
C LYS A 72 -2.65 18.20 8.05
N PHE A 73 -3.46 17.27 7.56
CA PHE A 73 -4.91 17.43 7.42
C PHE A 73 -5.60 16.41 8.32
N LYS A 74 -5.54 16.66 9.63
CA LYS A 74 -6.17 15.78 10.61
C LYS A 74 -7.67 15.72 10.35
N ILE A 75 -8.17 14.51 10.11
CA ILE A 75 -9.61 14.27 10.01
C ILE A 75 -10.18 14.40 11.43
N THR A 76 -10.97 15.44 11.68
CA THR A 76 -11.64 15.69 12.95
C THR A 76 -13.13 15.42 12.84
N GLY A 77 -13.76 15.09 13.99
CA GLY A 77 -15.21 14.93 14.09
C GLY A 77 -15.75 13.56 13.63
N ASP A 78 -17.02 13.55 13.25
CA ASP A 78 -17.81 12.33 13.01
C ASP A 78 -17.66 11.76 11.59
N LEU A 79 -16.71 12.26 10.79
CA LEU A 79 -16.52 11.77 9.41
C LEU A 79 -16.21 10.26 9.37
N MET A 80 -15.45 9.77 10.36
CA MET A 80 -15.13 8.34 10.51
C MET A 80 -16.15 7.58 11.37
N ARG A 81 -17.28 8.20 11.73
CA ARG A 81 -18.34 7.64 12.57
C ARG A 81 -19.72 7.99 11.97
N PRO A 82 -20.13 7.32 10.88
CA PRO A 82 -21.39 7.64 10.23
C PRO A 82 -22.57 7.39 11.19
N LYS A 83 -23.61 8.22 11.11
CA LYS A 83 -24.80 8.11 11.99
C LYS A 83 -25.51 6.76 11.91
N SER A 84 -25.47 6.11 10.74
CA SER A 84 -26.06 4.78 10.52
C SER A 84 -25.30 3.64 11.21
N GLY A 85 -24.07 3.89 11.65
CA GLY A 85 -23.20 2.85 12.20
C GLY A 85 -21.86 3.44 12.65
N PRO A 86 -21.75 3.97 13.88
CA PRO A 86 -20.54 4.66 14.34
C PRO A 86 -19.29 3.77 14.34
N GLU A 87 -19.45 2.45 14.45
CA GLU A 87 -18.36 1.46 14.43
C GLU A 87 -18.08 0.86 13.04
N HIS A 88 -18.66 1.41 11.97
CA HIS A 88 -18.54 0.83 10.63
C HIS A 88 -17.08 0.66 10.18
N TYR A 89 -16.29 1.74 10.23
CA TYR A 89 -14.90 1.72 9.76
C TYR A 89 -13.97 0.96 10.71
N THR A 90 -14.22 0.99 12.03
CA THR A 90 -13.42 0.22 13.00
C THR A 90 -13.61 -1.28 12.79
N ARG A 91 -14.85 -1.71 12.55
CA ARG A 91 -15.15 -3.10 12.20
C ARG A 91 -14.52 -3.50 10.87
N LEU A 92 -14.58 -2.65 9.85
CA LEU A 92 -13.95 -2.91 8.55
C LEU A 92 -12.44 -3.13 8.67
N ILE A 93 -11.74 -2.26 9.42
CA ILE A 93 -10.29 -2.39 9.65
C ILE A 93 -9.98 -3.72 10.34
N LYS A 94 -10.73 -4.06 11.40
CA LYS A 94 -10.58 -5.33 12.10
C LYS A 94 -10.80 -6.53 11.18
N GLU A 95 -11.83 -6.49 10.34
CA GLU A 95 -12.10 -7.55 9.38
C GLU A 95 -10.99 -7.70 8.32
N LEU A 96 -10.37 -6.59 7.89
CA LEU A 96 -9.23 -6.59 6.97
C LEU A 96 -7.96 -7.18 7.61
N GLU A 97 -7.67 -6.86 8.87
CA GLU A 97 -6.52 -7.40 9.61
C GLU A 97 -6.65 -8.91 9.85
N GLU A 98 -7.87 -9.39 10.12
CA GLU A 98 -8.15 -10.82 10.34
C GLU A 98 -8.24 -11.63 9.03
N ALA A 99 -8.52 -10.99 7.89
CA ALA A 99 -8.70 -11.65 6.59
C ALA A 99 -7.52 -12.54 6.12
N PRO A 100 -6.23 -12.14 6.20
CA PRO A 100 -5.11 -12.98 5.77
C PRO A 100 -4.91 -14.23 6.64
N GLY A 101 -5.24 -14.13 7.94
CA GLY A 101 -5.18 -15.26 8.89
C GLY A 101 -6.43 -16.16 8.87
N ARG A 102 -7.57 -15.67 8.34
CA ARG A 102 -8.75 -16.49 8.13
C ARG A 102 -8.48 -17.50 7.03
N SER A 103 -8.20 -18.74 7.46
CA SER A 103 -8.19 -19.94 6.63
C SER A 103 -9.34 -19.91 5.62
N ARG A 104 -9.08 -20.35 4.38
CA ARG A 104 -10.11 -20.50 3.32
C ARG A 104 -11.36 -21.25 3.82
N TRP A 105 -11.19 -22.12 4.81
CA TRP A 105 -12.26 -22.83 5.52
C TRP A 105 -13.20 -21.90 6.30
N GLY A 106 -12.68 -20.85 6.94
CA GLY A 106 -13.48 -19.85 7.66
C GLY A 106 -14.30 -18.93 6.75
N ARG A 107 -13.82 -18.67 5.52
CA ARG A 107 -14.62 -17.97 4.49
C ARG A 107 -15.78 -18.82 3.99
N PHE A 108 -15.59 -20.14 3.90
CA PHE A 108 -16.66 -21.08 3.56
C PHE A 108 -17.70 -21.20 4.68
N THR A 109 -17.29 -21.38 5.93
CA THR A 109 -18.22 -21.53 7.07
C THR A 109 -19.03 -20.26 7.35
N ASN A 110 -18.44 -19.07 7.20
CA ASN A 110 -19.18 -17.81 7.38
C ASN A 110 -20.22 -17.57 6.27
N LYS A 111 -19.94 -18.01 5.03
CA LYS A 111 -20.91 -17.97 3.92
C LYS A 111 -22.07 -18.94 4.17
N TRP A 112 -21.78 -20.12 4.73
CA TRP A 112 -22.80 -21.10 5.14
C TRP A 112 -23.64 -20.62 6.34
N LYS A 113 -23.03 -19.96 7.33
CA LYS A 113 -23.73 -19.45 8.52
C LYS A 113 -24.66 -18.27 8.20
N GLY A 114 -24.32 -17.45 7.21
CA GLY A 114 -25.22 -16.42 6.67
C GLY A 114 -26.42 -17.00 5.91
N PHE A 115 -26.22 -18.12 5.20
CA PHE A 115 -27.28 -18.81 4.46
C PHE A 115 -28.30 -19.49 5.39
N LEU A 116 -27.83 -20.12 6.48
CA LEU A 116 -28.68 -20.74 7.51
C LEU A 116 -29.43 -19.73 8.41
N ARG A 117 -29.13 -18.43 8.29
CA ARG A 117 -29.88 -17.36 8.98
C ARG A 117 -31.04 -16.82 8.13
N PHE A 118 -31.20 -17.34 6.91
CA PHE A 118 -32.30 -17.08 5.97
C PHE A 118 -33.09 -18.36 5.63
N SER A 119 -32.96 -19.43 6.42
CA SER A 119 -33.89 -20.57 6.45
C SER A 119 -34.67 -20.57 7.75
#